data_AF-A0A0T6BIE2-F1
#
_entry.id   AF-A0A0T6BIE2-F1
#
_cell.length_a   1.000
_cell.length_b   1.000
_cell.length_c   1.000
_cell.angle_alpha   90.00
_cell.angle_beta   90.00
_cell.angle_gamma   90.00
#
_symmetry.space_group_name_H-M   'P 1'
#
loop_
_entity.id
_entity.type
_entity.pdbx_description
1 polymer ?
#
loop_
_entity_poly.entity_id
_entity_poly.type
_entity_poly.pdbx_seq_one_letter_code
_entity_poly.pdbx_strand_id
1 'polypeptide(L)'
;PILNIEGIKGGLWIPEDGVGDPYEICQSLISEAQNLGVQVLENCSVQKVDQKNGFVNAVETSLGKIDCDFFVNCAGFWARGVGQLSEPYVKVPLHAVEHYYLHTKPIPGLDPMLPVVRDQDGHVYIRENNGRLLAGGFEPIAKPAFEDGKIPASSKERLLPEDWDHFHILLEQLLYRVPVLGGAVLDRLCNGPEAFSPDCKWIVGEAPEIRQYYIAAGMKTVGISAAGGVGRATAEMIVTGDTSFDMYELEVSRFLGLHNNRKFLRDRVKEVPGLHYGLMYPFYEFQTGRNLRMSPVYPKLREAGAVFGQVMGYERPTWFESRNREDNNVQDWSTPHSIARTNTFSKPPWFDYVAEEYAACRETVGIADYSSFTKIDLWSKGNEVVSALQYVCSNDVDVPIGSIIHTGMQNKYGGYENDCSLARISENHYMMIAPTIQQTRCKVWLQRHLPSTVALSDVTSMFTALAIIGPFTRTLLSELTDTDLSPKNFPFFTFKMLDVGLANGIRTMNLTHTGELGYVLYIPNEVKTLKLKL
;
A
#
# COMPACT_ATOMS: atom_id res chain seq x y z
N PRO A 1 -8.62 36.94 13.22
CA PRO A 1 -7.98 38.15 13.78
C PRO A 1 -6.48 37.99 14.09
N ILE A 2 -6.07 36.83 14.62
CA ILE A 2 -4.68 36.58 15.02
C ILE A 2 -3.74 36.14 13.88
N LEU A 3 -4.27 35.96 12.67
CA LEU A 3 -3.51 35.47 11.52
C LEU A 3 -2.90 36.63 10.74
N ASN A 4 -1.66 36.45 10.28
CA ASN A 4 -1.14 37.21 9.15
C ASN A 4 -1.82 36.72 7.87
N ILE A 5 -2.52 37.63 7.18
CA ILE A 5 -3.26 37.35 5.95
C ILE A 5 -2.46 37.61 4.68
N GLU A 6 -1.23 38.09 4.80
CA GLU A 6 -0.33 38.23 3.67
C GLU A 6 -0.13 36.89 2.96
N GLY A 7 -0.10 36.92 1.62
CA GLY A 7 0.06 35.73 0.78
C GLY A 7 -1.18 34.84 0.65
N ILE A 8 -2.18 34.94 1.54
CA ILE A 8 -3.40 34.11 1.48
C ILE A 8 -4.19 34.40 0.21
N LYS A 9 -4.49 33.34 -0.55
CA LYS A 9 -5.31 33.42 -1.78
C LYS A 9 -6.77 33.01 -1.55
N GLY A 10 -7.03 32.20 -0.54
CA GLY A 10 -8.36 31.70 -0.18
C GLY A 10 -8.28 30.78 1.05
N GLY A 11 -9.43 30.25 1.46
CA GLY A 11 -9.52 29.29 2.57
C GLY A 11 -10.75 28.40 2.43
N LEU A 12 -10.65 27.18 2.96
CA LEU A 12 -11.77 26.24 3.07
C LEU A 12 -12.31 26.30 4.50
N TRP A 13 -13.59 26.62 4.64
CA TRP A 13 -14.27 26.65 5.93
C TRP A 13 -15.21 25.45 6.06
N ILE A 14 -15.01 24.67 7.14
CA ILE A 14 -15.83 23.50 7.47
C ILE A 14 -16.50 23.79 8.81
N PRO A 15 -17.72 24.36 8.83
CA PRO A 15 -18.35 24.89 10.04
C PRO A 15 -18.66 23.84 11.11
N GLU A 16 -18.79 22.57 10.72
CA GLU A 16 -19.12 21.46 11.61
C GLU A 16 -17.87 20.73 12.15
N ASP A 17 -16.66 21.14 11.74
CA ASP A 17 -15.43 20.58 12.31
C ASP A 17 -15.21 21.12 13.74
N GLY A 18 -14.40 20.42 14.53
CA GLY A 18 -14.24 20.74 15.94
C GLY A 18 -12.99 20.21 16.60
N VAL A 19 -12.91 20.45 17.90
CA VAL A 19 -11.84 19.99 18.77
C VAL A 19 -12.48 19.22 19.92
N GLY A 20 -11.91 18.06 20.25
CA GLY A 20 -12.29 17.29 21.42
C GLY A 20 -11.07 17.00 22.28
N ASP A 21 -11.27 16.93 23.60
CA ASP A 21 -10.23 16.45 24.49
C ASP A 21 -10.07 14.92 24.32
N PRO A 22 -8.90 14.43 23.88
CA PRO A 22 -8.71 13.01 23.60
C PRO A 22 -8.83 12.14 24.85
N TYR A 23 -8.46 12.66 26.02
CA TYR A 23 -8.57 11.95 27.28
C TYR A 23 -10.04 11.83 27.71
N GLU A 24 -10.81 12.91 27.67
CA GLU A 24 -12.22 12.89 28.06
C GLU A 24 -13.07 12.04 27.11
N ILE A 25 -12.80 12.09 25.79
CA ILE A 25 -13.46 11.21 24.82
C ILE A 25 -13.18 9.73 25.16
N CYS A 26 -11.92 9.38 25.42
CA CYS A 26 -11.55 8.01 25.78
C CYS A 26 -12.24 7.55 27.08
N GLN A 27 -12.21 8.38 28.13
CA GLN A 27 -12.85 8.06 29.41
C GLN A 27 -14.37 7.92 29.29
N SER A 28 -15.01 8.77 28.48
CA SER A 28 -16.45 8.69 28.22
C SER A 28 -16.80 7.37 27.52
N LEU A 29 -16.05 7.01 26.47
CA LEU A 29 -16.26 5.74 25.76
C LEU A 29 -16.02 4.52 26.64
N ILE A 30 -14.98 4.53 27.49
CA ILE A 30 -14.69 3.46 28.44
C ILE A 30 -15.84 3.32 29.45
N SER A 31 -16.32 4.43 30.01
CA SER A 31 -17.39 4.42 31.02
C SER A 31 -18.68 3.82 30.44
N GLU A 32 -19.07 4.25 29.23
CA GLU A 32 -20.24 3.70 28.55
C GLU A 32 -20.06 2.21 28.18
N ALA A 33 -18.88 1.82 27.71
CA ALA A 33 -18.59 0.41 27.43
C ALA A 33 -18.70 -0.47 28.69
N GLN A 34 -18.20 0.00 29.83
CA GLN A 34 -18.31 -0.70 31.12
C GLN A 34 -19.76 -0.81 31.60
N ASN A 35 -20.57 0.22 31.41
CA ASN A 35 -22.02 0.18 31.71
C ASN A 35 -22.75 -0.89 30.86
N LEU A 36 -22.24 -1.17 29.66
CA LEU A 36 -22.72 -2.23 28.77
C LEU A 36 -22.08 -3.61 29.06
N GLY A 37 -21.22 -3.72 30.06
CA GLY A 37 -20.62 -4.98 30.52
C GLY A 37 -19.22 -5.28 29.99
N VAL A 38 -18.55 -4.35 29.30
CA VAL A 38 -17.15 -4.51 28.86
C VAL A 38 -16.22 -4.48 30.07
N GLN A 39 -15.29 -5.44 30.13
CA GLN A 39 -14.23 -5.46 31.13
C GLN A 39 -12.99 -4.73 30.63
N VAL A 40 -12.43 -3.85 31.46
CA VAL A 40 -11.20 -3.11 31.15
C VAL A 40 -10.12 -3.53 32.14
N LEU A 41 -9.03 -4.09 31.63
CA LEU A 41 -7.90 -4.57 32.41
C LEU A 41 -6.65 -3.73 32.07
N GLU A 42 -6.28 -2.84 32.97
CA GLU A 42 -5.03 -2.07 32.88
C GLU A 42 -3.86 -2.82 33.51
N ASN A 43 -2.63 -2.39 33.22
CA ASN A 43 -1.40 -3.08 33.66
C ASN A 43 -1.35 -4.57 33.25
N CYS A 44 -2.00 -4.88 32.13
CA CYS A 44 -2.11 -6.21 31.54
C CYS A 44 -1.44 -6.19 30.17
N SER A 45 -0.20 -6.68 30.07
CA SER A 45 0.52 -6.72 28.80
C SER A 45 0.21 -8.00 28.05
N VAL A 46 -0.07 -7.87 26.75
CA VAL A 46 -0.15 -9.02 25.84
C VAL A 46 1.25 -9.60 25.67
N GLN A 47 1.37 -10.91 25.89
CA GLN A 47 2.62 -11.66 25.74
C GLN A 47 2.57 -12.57 24.51
N LYS A 48 1.39 -13.09 24.19
CA LYS A 48 1.18 -13.95 23.03
C LYS A 48 -0.28 -13.92 22.57
N VAL A 49 -0.51 -14.01 21.27
CA VAL A 49 -1.83 -14.28 20.68
C VAL A 49 -1.81 -15.70 20.13
N ASP A 50 -2.56 -16.58 20.76
CA ASP A 50 -2.67 -17.99 20.38
C ASP A 50 -3.68 -18.19 19.26
N GLN A 51 -3.36 -19.13 18.38
CA GLN A 51 -4.27 -19.63 17.36
C GLN A 51 -4.40 -21.15 17.43
N LYS A 52 -5.56 -21.65 16.99
CA LYS A 52 -5.85 -23.05 16.78
C LYS A 52 -6.42 -23.22 15.38
N ASN A 53 -5.81 -24.08 14.56
CA ASN A 53 -6.23 -24.33 13.18
C ASN A 53 -6.33 -23.07 12.31
N GLY A 54 -5.47 -22.07 12.56
CA GLY A 54 -5.44 -20.80 11.84
C GLY A 54 -6.42 -19.75 12.34
N PHE A 55 -7.15 -20.00 13.42
CA PHE A 55 -8.09 -19.06 14.04
C PHE A 55 -7.59 -18.62 15.40
N VAL A 56 -7.76 -17.34 15.75
CA VAL A 56 -7.56 -16.86 17.13
C VAL A 56 -8.34 -17.76 18.11
N ASN A 57 -7.72 -18.06 19.25
CA ASN A 57 -8.35 -18.85 20.30
C ASN A 57 -8.11 -18.29 21.71
N ALA A 58 -7.00 -17.58 21.93
CA ALA A 58 -6.70 -17.00 23.24
C ALA A 58 -5.61 -15.92 23.16
N VAL A 59 -5.46 -15.17 24.24
CA VAL A 59 -4.36 -14.25 24.47
C VAL A 59 -3.68 -14.61 25.80
N GLU A 60 -2.38 -14.84 25.77
CA GLU A 60 -1.57 -14.93 26.98
C GLU A 60 -1.17 -13.52 27.42
N THR A 61 -1.40 -13.19 28.68
CA THR A 61 -1.10 -11.88 29.26
C THR A 61 -0.29 -11.98 30.53
N SER A 62 0.24 -10.85 31.00
CA SER A 62 0.90 -10.77 32.31
C SER A 62 0.01 -11.11 33.51
N LEU A 63 -1.32 -11.14 33.34
CA LEU A 63 -2.29 -11.48 34.39
C LEU A 63 -2.93 -12.86 34.22
N GLY A 64 -2.45 -13.65 33.24
CA GLY A 64 -2.98 -14.96 32.92
C GLY A 64 -3.54 -15.04 31.51
N LYS A 65 -4.11 -16.20 31.18
CA LYS A 65 -4.67 -16.49 29.86
C LYS A 65 -6.11 -16.03 29.78
N ILE A 66 -6.49 -15.42 28.67
CA ILE A 66 -7.87 -15.05 28.33
C ILE A 66 -8.26 -15.80 27.06
N ASP A 67 -9.24 -16.69 27.15
CA ASP A 67 -9.80 -17.36 25.96
C ASP A 67 -10.68 -16.37 25.18
N CYS A 68 -10.55 -16.35 23.85
CA CYS A 68 -11.30 -15.45 22.98
C CYS A 68 -11.40 -16.01 21.55
N ASP A 69 -12.53 -15.79 20.90
CA ASP A 69 -12.71 -16.14 19.48
C ASP A 69 -12.08 -15.07 18.56
N PHE A 70 -12.17 -13.80 18.96
CA PHE A 70 -11.71 -12.64 18.19
C PHE A 70 -10.66 -11.83 18.95
N PHE A 71 -9.66 -11.33 18.23
CA PHE A 71 -8.65 -10.40 18.77
C PHE A 71 -8.53 -9.17 17.88
N VAL A 72 -8.50 -7.97 18.47
CA VAL A 72 -8.33 -6.71 17.73
C VAL A 72 -7.09 -5.98 18.22
N ASN A 73 -6.12 -5.81 17.33
CA ASN A 73 -4.87 -5.08 17.59
C ASN A 73 -5.07 -3.57 17.35
N CYS A 74 -5.40 -2.86 18.43
CA CYS A 74 -5.53 -1.40 18.49
C CYS A 74 -4.33 -0.72 19.16
N ALA A 75 -3.16 -1.36 19.16
CA ALA A 75 -2.03 -0.96 20.02
C ALA A 75 -1.22 0.24 19.49
N GLY A 76 -1.81 1.16 18.73
CA GLY A 76 -1.12 2.36 18.22
C GLY A 76 0.20 2.04 17.51
N PHE A 77 1.28 2.73 17.89
CA PHE A 77 2.62 2.46 17.33
C PHE A 77 3.23 1.12 17.79
N TRP A 78 2.68 0.48 18.83
CA TRP A 78 3.07 -0.87 19.24
C TRP A 78 2.44 -1.98 18.40
N ALA A 79 1.46 -1.67 17.53
CA ALA A 79 0.70 -2.69 16.80
C ALA A 79 1.59 -3.64 15.98
N ARG A 80 2.71 -3.15 15.43
CA ARG A 80 3.72 -4.00 14.78
C ARG A 80 4.36 -5.00 15.75
N GLY A 81 4.71 -4.56 16.95
CA GLY A 81 5.27 -5.43 17.99
C GLY A 81 4.25 -6.47 18.45
N VAL A 82 2.99 -6.08 18.64
CA VAL A 82 1.90 -7.00 19.01
C VAL A 82 1.66 -8.05 17.92
N GLY A 83 1.77 -7.69 16.63
CA GLY A 83 1.71 -8.65 15.53
C GLY A 83 2.80 -9.73 15.60
N GLN A 84 3.98 -9.39 16.14
CA GLN A 84 5.09 -10.33 16.34
C GLN A 84 4.88 -11.29 17.52
N LEU A 85 3.82 -11.11 18.33
CA LEU A 85 3.47 -11.99 19.45
C LEU A 85 2.56 -13.16 19.03
N SER A 86 2.48 -13.46 17.74
CA SER A 86 1.63 -14.52 17.19
C SER A 86 2.46 -15.47 16.32
N GLU A 87 2.03 -16.71 16.17
CA GLU A 87 2.67 -17.68 15.27
C GLU A 87 1.63 -18.30 14.32
N PRO A 88 1.72 -18.05 12.99
CA PRO A 88 2.70 -17.18 12.30
C PRO A 88 2.55 -15.69 12.65
N TYR A 89 3.64 -14.90 12.50
CA TYR A 89 3.61 -13.46 12.77
C TYR A 89 2.60 -12.73 11.88
N VAL A 90 1.68 -12.00 12.50
CA VAL A 90 0.81 -11.03 11.83
C VAL A 90 1.61 -9.78 11.46
N LYS A 91 1.59 -9.41 10.18
CA LYS A 91 2.40 -8.31 9.65
C LYS A 91 1.61 -7.02 9.66
N VAL A 92 1.98 -6.10 10.56
CA VAL A 92 1.40 -4.75 10.64
C VAL A 92 2.47 -3.74 10.21
N PRO A 93 2.48 -3.27 8.94
CA PRO A 93 3.53 -2.41 8.41
C PRO A 93 3.37 -0.97 8.94
N LEU A 94 3.88 -0.72 10.14
CA LEU A 94 3.89 0.59 10.78
C LEU A 94 5.28 0.94 11.32
N HIS A 95 5.59 2.24 11.31
CA HIS A 95 6.73 2.79 12.04
C HIS A 95 6.30 4.00 12.85
N ALA A 96 6.93 4.18 14.01
CA ALA A 96 6.77 5.38 14.81
C ALA A 96 7.60 6.53 14.22
N VAL A 97 7.05 7.73 14.26
CA VAL A 97 7.69 8.99 13.84
C VAL A 97 7.54 9.98 14.98
N GLU A 98 8.55 10.81 15.19
CA GLU A 98 8.50 11.94 16.10
C GLU A 98 7.49 12.99 15.58
N HIS A 99 6.61 13.50 16.45
CA HIS A 99 5.61 14.52 16.10
C HIS A 99 5.62 15.66 17.10
N TYR A 100 5.64 16.89 16.59
CA TYR A 100 5.96 18.07 17.37
C TYR A 100 4.79 19.06 17.45
N TYR A 101 4.57 19.59 18.65
CA TYR A 101 3.66 20.72 18.87
C TYR A 101 3.99 21.46 20.18
N LEU A 102 3.82 22.77 20.16
CA LEU A 102 3.99 23.64 21.32
C LEU A 102 2.68 23.86 22.06
N HIS A 103 2.81 24.08 23.36
CA HIS A 103 1.77 24.69 24.18
C HIS A 103 2.26 26.06 24.65
N THR A 104 1.42 27.08 24.50
CA THR A 104 1.64 28.35 25.19
C THR A 104 1.06 28.32 26.61
N LYS A 105 1.47 29.28 27.43
CA LYS A 105 0.67 29.72 28.59
C LYS A 105 -0.58 30.48 28.10
N PRO A 106 -1.57 30.73 28.97
CA PRO A 106 -2.76 31.49 28.58
C PRO A 106 -2.40 32.85 27.97
N ILE A 107 -2.99 33.15 26.81
CA ILE A 107 -2.82 34.42 26.09
C ILE A 107 -4.05 35.29 26.38
N PRO A 108 -3.88 36.49 26.99
CA PRO A 108 -5.00 37.36 27.29
C PRO A 108 -5.82 37.75 26.06
N GLY A 109 -7.15 37.63 26.16
CA GLY A 109 -8.07 38.02 25.08
C GLY A 109 -8.16 37.03 23.92
N LEU A 110 -7.61 35.82 24.05
CA LEU A 110 -7.80 34.76 23.06
C LEU A 110 -9.27 34.32 23.03
N ASP A 111 -9.86 34.32 21.85
CA ASP A 111 -11.24 33.87 21.64
C ASP A 111 -11.32 32.34 21.82
N PRO A 112 -12.14 31.82 22.76
CA PRO A 112 -12.30 30.38 22.97
C PRO A 112 -12.94 29.66 21.76
N MET A 113 -13.63 30.39 20.88
CA MET A 113 -14.26 29.85 19.67
C MET A 113 -13.38 30.04 18.42
N LEU A 114 -12.08 30.31 18.60
CA LEU A 114 -11.16 30.40 17.49
C LEU A 114 -11.17 29.08 16.69
N PRO A 115 -11.40 29.11 15.37
CA PRO A 115 -11.41 27.91 14.57
C PRO A 115 -10.03 27.26 14.53
N VAL A 116 -10.00 25.94 14.32
CA VAL A 116 -8.76 25.24 13.97
C VAL A 116 -8.27 25.78 12.63
N VAL A 117 -7.03 26.25 12.61
CA VAL A 117 -6.38 26.75 11.40
C VAL A 117 -5.34 25.73 10.95
N ARG A 118 -5.37 25.39 9.66
CA ARG A 118 -4.33 24.60 9.01
C ARG A 118 -3.73 25.45 7.89
N ASP A 119 -2.45 25.73 7.98
CA ASP A 119 -1.66 26.33 6.91
C ASP A 119 -0.86 25.20 6.26
N GLN A 120 -1.37 24.68 5.15
CA GLN A 120 -0.76 23.55 4.46
C GLN A 120 0.56 23.94 3.78
N ASP A 121 0.64 25.15 3.21
CA ASP A 121 1.87 25.68 2.60
C ASP A 121 2.97 25.86 3.66
N GLY A 122 2.58 26.31 4.87
CA GLY A 122 3.47 26.42 6.02
C GLY A 122 3.68 25.11 6.79
N HIS A 123 3.05 24.01 6.37
CA HIS A 123 3.08 22.71 7.06
C HIS A 123 2.61 22.72 8.53
N VAL A 124 1.80 23.70 8.95
CA VAL A 124 1.44 23.91 10.36
C VAL A 124 -0.06 23.93 10.63
N TYR A 125 -0.43 23.65 11.88
CA TYR A 125 -1.77 23.81 12.39
C TYR A 125 -1.77 24.50 13.75
N ILE A 126 -2.83 25.24 14.03
CA ILE A 126 -3.04 25.94 15.30
C ILE A 126 -4.47 25.71 15.76
N ARG A 127 -4.65 25.49 17.06
CA ARG A 127 -5.96 25.51 17.70
C ARG A 127 -5.90 26.21 19.06
N GLU A 128 -7.07 26.71 19.47
CA GLU A 128 -7.30 27.13 20.84
C GLU A 128 -7.31 25.93 21.80
N ASN A 129 -6.87 26.16 23.03
CA ASN A 129 -6.94 25.19 24.11
C ASN A 129 -7.01 25.87 25.50
N ASN A 130 -8.20 26.25 25.96
CA ASN A 130 -8.44 26.83 27.30
C ASN A 130 -7.62 28.11 27.56
N GLY A 131 -7.76 29.09 26.68
CA GLY A 131 -7.02 30.35 26.66
C GLY A 131 -5.59 30.23 26.16
N ARG A 132 -5.14 29.03 25.78
CA ARG A 132 -3.79 28.76 25.23
C ARG A 132 -3.86 28.52 23.73
N LEU A 133 -2.71 28.59 23.06
CA LEU A 133 -2.55 28.06 21.73
C LEU A 133 -1.79 26.73 21.79
N LEU A 134 -2.33 25.74 21.08
CA LEU A 134 -1.61 24.54 20.70
C LEU A 134 -1.27 24.67 19.22
N ALA A 135 0.02 24.63 18.90
CA ALA A 135 0.49 24.81 17.53
C ALA A 135 1.55 23.77 17.16
N GLY A 136 1.40 23.10 16.03
CA GLY A 136 2.33 22.07 15.58
C GLY A 136 2.30 21.95 14.08
N GLY A 137 2.92 20.91 13.53
CA GLY A 137 2.97 20.73 12.08
C GLY A 137 3.50 19.38 11.67
N PHE A 138 3.80 19.24 10.38
CA PHE A 138 4.40 18.04 9.80
C PHE A 138 5.62 18.46 8.98
N GLU A 139 6.80 18.20 9.51
CA GLU A 139 8.06 18.51 8.83
C GLU A 139 8.10 17.81 7.46
N PRO A 140 8.52 18.50 6.37
CA PRO A 140 8.65 17.88 5.05
C PRO A 140 9.56 16.65 5.04
N ILE A 141 10.57 16.65 5.91
CA ILE A 141 11.43 15.50 6.19
C ILE A 141 11.20 15.14 7.66
N ALA A 142 10.44 14.08 7.90
CA ALA A 142 10.11 13.62 9.24
C ALA A 142 11.21 12.74 9.83
N LYS A 143 11.24 12.66 11.17
CA LYS A 143 12.22 11.90 11.91
C LYS A 143 11.63 10.58 12.43
N PRO A 144 12.13 9.41 11.99
CA PRO A 144 11.70 8.12 12.54
C PRO A 144 12.03 8.03 14.04
N ALA A 145 11.09 7.54 14.85
CA ALA A 145 11.32 7.32 16.27
C ALA A 145 11.89 5.91 16.54
N PHE A 146 12.57 5.73 17.69
CA PHE A 146 13.06 4.42 18.16
C PHE A 146 13.98 3.72 17.13
N GLU A 147 14.90 4.48 16.53
CA GLU A 147 15.86 3.97 15.54
C GLU A 147 16.86 2.96 16.13
N ASP A 148 17.10 3.03 17.43
CA ASP A 148 18.00 2.11 18.14
C ASP A 148 17.42 0.70 18.35
N GLY A 149 16.13 0.51 18.08
CA GLY A 149 15.48 -0.77 18.32
C GLY A 149 14.45 -0.76 19.43
N LYS A 150 14.60 0.14 20.41
CA LYS A 150 13.97 0.05 21.73
C LYS A 150 12.66 0.81 21.74
N ILE A 151 11.57 0.05 21.67
CA ILE A 151 10.23 0.60 21.79
C ILE A 151 9.88 0.65 23.29
N PRO A 152 9.39 1.80 23.81
CA PRO A 152 9.04 1.95 25.23
C PRO A 152 7.96 0.95 25.62
N ALA A 153 8.03 0.41 26.84
CA ALA A 153 7.05 -0.57 27.30
C ALA A 153 5.79 0.09 27.86
N SER A 154 5.88 1.34 28.30
CA SER A 154 4.79 2.07 28.94
C SER A 154 4.50 3.42 28.31
N SER A 155 3.30 3.95 28.57
CA SER A 155 2.88 5.28 28.12
C SER A 155 3.70 6.42 28.73
N LYS A 156 4.27 6.23 29.93
CA LYS A 156 5.10 7.25 30.61
C LYS A 156 6.47 7.41 29.95
N GLU A 157 7.01 6.32 29.42
CA GLU A 157 8.34 6.27 28.77
C GLU A 157 8.29 6.66 27.29
N ARG A 158 7.11 6.92 26.74
CA ARG A 158 6.95 7.20 25.30
C ARG A 158 7.33 8.61 24.88
N LEU A 159 7.39 9.55 25.82
CA LEU A 159 7.72 10.94 25.51
C LEU A 159 9.18 11.03 25.06
N LEU A 160 9.37 11.70 23.94
CA LEU A 160 10.69 11.90 23.34
C LEU A 160 11.23 13.26 23.77
N PRO A 161 12.57 13.44 23.78
CA PRO A 161 13.17 14.73 24.08
C PRO A 161 12.72 15.80 23.08
N GLU A 162 12.65 17.05 23.54
CA GLU A 162 12.46 18.20 22.66
C GLU A 162 13.60 18.27 21.62
N ASP A 163 13.26 18.66 20.39
CA ASP A 163 14.22 18.87 19.29
C ASP A 163 13.87 20.18 18.59
N TRP A 164 14.43 21.28 19.11
CA TRP A 164 14.16 22.62 18.62
C TRP A 164 14.72 22.86 17.23
N ASP A 165 15.83 22.21 16.87
CA ASP A 165 16.46 22.33 15.57
C ASP A 165 15.58 21.68 14.49
N HIS A 166 14.99 20.51 14.78
CA HIS A 166 14.03 19.88 13.88
C HIS A 166 12.74 20.69 13.74
N PHE A 167 12.20 21.16 14.87
CA PHE A 167 10.95 21.94 14.91
C PHE A 167 11.09 23.35 14.32
N HIS A 168 12.31 23.88 14.17
CA HIS A 168 12.58 25.26 13.78
C HIS A 168 11.84 25.69 12.50
N ILE A 169 11.81 24.82 11.47
CA ILE A 169 11.13 25.13 10.20
C ILE A 169 9.63 25.35 10.37
N LEU A 170 8.99 24.63 11.29
CA LEU A 170 7.57 24.81 11.61
C LEU A 170 7.38 26.05 12.47
N LEU A 171 8.27 26.31 13.41
CA LEU A 171 8.23 27.50 14.25
C LEU A 171 8.31 28.79 13.43
N GLU A 172 9.17 28.85 12.40
CA GLU A 172 9.24 30.00 11.50
C GLU A 172 7.89 30.26 10.80
N GLN A 173 7.25 29.20 10.27
CA GLN A 173 5.94 29.31 9.63
C GLN A 173 4.84 29.69 10.62
N LEU A 174 4.87 29.14 11.84
CA LEU A 174 3.95 29.49 12.92
C LEU A 174 4.06 30.96 13.31
N LEU A 175 5.27 31.48 13.50
CA LEU A 175 5.51 32.89 13.84
C LEU A 175 5.09 33.82 12.70
N TYR A 176 5.32 33.43 11.45
CA TYR A 176 4.86 34.19 10.29
C TYR A 176 3.34 34.22 10.18
N ARG A 177 2.69 33.04 10.25
CA ARG A 177 1.24 32.91 10.07
C ARG A 177 0.45 33.42 11.27
N VAL A 178 0.98 33.29 12.49
CA VAL A 178 0.32 33.67 13.75
C VAL A 178 1.24 34.57 14.58
N PRO A 179 1.39 35.86 14.22
CA PRO A 179 2.38 36.75 14.85
C PRO A 179 2.23 36.91 16.37
N VAL A 180 1.04 36.71 16.93
CA VAL A 180 0.82 36.74 18.39
C VAL A 180 1.65 35.68 19.14
N LEU A 181 2.05 34.59 18.47
CA LEU A 181 2.96 33.58 19.05
C LEU A 181 4.33 34.17 19.39
N GLY A 182 4.81 35.19 18.68
CA GLY A 182 6.13 35.80 18.94
C GLY A 182 6.23 36.52 20.28
N GLY A 183 5.10 36.95 20.85
CA GLY A 183 5.02 37.52 22.20
C GLY A 183 4.48 36.56 23.27
N ALA A 184 4.07 35.35 22.87
CA ALA A 184 3.47 34.39 23.79
C ALA A 184 4.54 33.72 24.66
N VAL A 185 4.21 33.47 25.93
CA VAL A 185 5.08 32.69 26.81
C VAL A 185 4.87 31.21 26.52
N LEU A 186 5.94 30.52 26.14
CA LEU A 186 5.93 29.08 25.96
C LEU A 186 5.71 28.35 27.30
N ASP A 187 4.90 27.30 27.29
CA ASP A 187 4.78 26.33 28.38
C ASP A 187 5.77 25.16 28.14
N ARG A 188 5.69 24.52 26.97
CA ARG A 188 6.57 23.41 26.57
C ARG A 188 6.52 23.14 25.07
N LEU A 189 7.55 22.48 24.53
CA LEU A 189 7.49 21.76 23.26
C LEU A 189 7.23 20.27 23.55
N CYS A 190 6.23 19.69 22.88
CA CYS A 190 5.94 18.27 23.00
C CYS A 190 6.55 17.53 21.80
N ASN A 191 7.19 16.40 22.09
CA ASN A 191 7.61 15.42 21.07
C ASN A 191 7.01 14.06 21.44
N GLY A 192 6.04 13.62 20.63
CA GLY A 192 5.31 12.37 20.85
C GLY A 192 5.44 11.42 19.65
N PRO A 193 5.56 10.11 19.88
CA PRO A 193 5.60 9.14 18.78
C PRO A 193 4.22 8.90 18.18
N GLU A 194 4.13 9.01 16.85
CA GLU A 194 2.93 8.73 16.05
C GLU A 194 3.18 7.62 15.03
N ALA A 195 2.17 6.80 14.75
CA ALA A 195 2.33 5.63 13.88
C ALA A 195 1.91 5.94 12.43
N PHE A 196 2.81 5.71 11.48
CA PHE A 196 2.55 5.86 10.05
C PHE A 196 2.74 4.54 9.30
N SER A 197 1.82 4.28 8.37
CA SER A 197 1.95 3.23 7.37
C SER A 197 2.81 3.70 6.20
N PRO A 198 3.29 2.79 5.32
CA PRO A 198 4.03 3.16 4.12
C PRO A 198 3.32 4.10 3.15
N ASP A 199 1.99 4.15 3.17
CA ASP A 199 1.16 4.89 2.22
C ASP A 199 0.39 6.05 2.86
N CYS A 200 0.72 6.39 4.12
CA CYS A 200 -0.01 7.39 4.90
C CYS A 200 -1.49 7.05 5.15
N LYS A 201 -1.96 5.82 4.93
CA LYS A 201 -3.35 5.41 5.20
C LYS A 201 -3.46 4.54 6.45
N TRP A 202 -4.63 4.50 7.05
CA TRP A 202 -4.86 3.66 8.23
C TRP A 202 -4.78 2.17 7.87
N ILE A 203 -4.56 1.32 8.86
CA ILE A 203 -4.55 -0.13 8.69
C ILE A 203 -5.71 -0.70 9.48
N VAL A 204 -6.73 -1.15 8.76
CA VAL A 204 -7.97 -1.69 9.31
C VAL A 204 -8.23 -3.06 8.68
N GLY A 205 -8.90 -3.99 9.36
CA GLY A 205 -9.36 -5.26 8.77
C GLY A 205 -8.69 -6.52 9.32
N GLU A 206 -9.15 -7.67 8.83
CA GLU A 206 -8.69 -9.00 9.26
C GLU A 206 -7.30 -9.32 8.68
N ALA A 207 -6.40 -9.83 9.52
CA ALA A 207 -5.06 -10.21 9.14
C ALA A 207 -5.05 -11.35 8.10
N PRO A 208 -4.16 -11.29 7.10
CA PRO A 208 -3.95 -12.40 6.16
C PRO A 208 -3.47 -13.69 6.81
N GLU A 209 -2.71 -13.59 7.91
CA GLU A 209 -2.01 -14.73 8.50
C GLU A 209 -2.86 -15.57 9.46
N ILE A 210 -3.76 -14.95 10.22
CA ILE A 210 -4.58 -15.60 11.25
C ILE A 210 -6.01 -15.09 11.15
N ARG A 211 -6.97 -16.01 11.04
CA ARG A 211 -8.40 -15.71 11.00
C ARG A 211 -8.87 -15.18 12.35
N GLN A 212 -9.81 -14.23 12.31
CA GLN A 212 -10.35 -13.53 13.48
C GLN A 212 -9.33 -12.67 14.26
N TYR A 213 -8.14 -12.44 13.70
CA TYR A 213 -7.22 -11.41 14.16
C TYR A 213 -7.48 -10.15 13.34
N TYR A 214 -7.96 -9.09 13.95
CA TYR A 214 -8.22 -7.79 13.31
C TYR A 214 -7.16 -6.77 13.71
N ILE A 215 -6.92 -5.79 12.84
CA ILE A 215 -6.04 -4.65 13.09
C ILE A 215 -6.88 -3.39 12.95
N ALA A 216 -6.67 -2.42 13.85
CA ALA A 216 -7.19 -1.07 13.73
C ALA A 216 -6.12 -0.11 14.27
N ALA A 217 -5.15 0.22 13.41
CA ALA A 217 -3.94 0.94 13.81
C ALA A 217 -3.43 1.88 12.70
N GLY A 218 -2.37 2.64 12.99
CA GLY A 218 -1.77 3.55 12.01
C GLY A 218 -2.65 4.75 11.67
N MET A 219 -3.48 5.20 12.61
CA MET A 219 -4.41 6.32 12.38
C MET A 219 -3.70 7.68 12.33
N LYS A 220 -2.36 7.71 12.40
CA LYS A 220 -1.54 8.92 12.37
C LYS A 220 -2.02 9.92 13.44
N THR A 221 -1.79 11.20 13.19
CA THR A 221 -2.26 12.35 13.97
C THR A 221 -3.77 12.65 13.83
N VAL A 222 -4.55 11.82 13.11
CA VAL A 222 -6.01 11.98 12.94
C VAL A 222 -6.82 10.93 13.70
N GLY A 223 -6.18 10.16 14.58
CA GLY A 223 -6.80 9.04 15.30
C GLY A 223 -8.04 9.41 16.10
N ILE A 224 -8.07 10.58 16.75
CA ILE A 224 -9.23 11.04 17.52
C ILE A 224 -10.43 11.28 16.62
N SER A 225 -10.23 11.99 15.51
CA SER A 225 -11.29 12.26 14.53
C SER A 225 -11.79 10.99 13.83
N ALA A 226 -10.91 10.00 13.64
CA ALA A 226 -11.23 8.75 12.96
C ALA A 226 -11.83 7.67 13.88
N ALA A 227 -11.62 7.75 15.20
CA ALA A 227 -11.87 6.65 16.14
C ALA A 227 -13.31 6.10 16.07
N GLY A 228 -14.31 6.98 16.01
CA GLY A 228 -15.72 6.56 15.95
C GLY A 228 -16.03 5.75 14.68
N GLY A 229 -15.60 6.23 13.51
CA GLY A 229 -15.82 5.55 12.23
C GLY A 229 -15.08 4.23 12.13
N VAL A 230 -13.79 4.19 12.52
CA VAL A 230 -12.99 2.96 12.50
C VAL A 230 -13.51 1.94 13.51
N GLY A 231 -13.92 2.39 14.70
CA GLY A 231 -14.54 1.53 15.71
C GLY A 231 -15.81 0.86 15.19
N ARG A 232 -16.69 1.64 14.54
CA ARG A 232 -17.91 1.11 13.90
C ARG A 232 -17.60 0.11 12.78
N ALA A 233 -16.71 0.47 11.85
CA ALA A 233 -16.35 -0.42 10.74
C ALA A 233 -15.75 -1.73 11.24
N THR A 234 -14.90 -1.68 12.27
CA THR A 234 -14.28 -2.87 12.88
C THR A 234 -15.33 -3.75 13.56
N ALA A 235 -16.27 -3.15 14.30
CA ALA A 235 -17.35 -3.89 14.93
C ALA A 235 -18.28 -4.56 13.90
N GLU A 236 -18.64 -3.85 12.81
CA GLU A 236 -19.46 -4.41 11.72
C GLU A 236 -18.78 -5.64 11.09
N MET A 237 -17.48 -5.56 10.79
CA MET A 237 -16.71 -6.69 10.23
C MET A 237 -16.69 -7.91 11.15
N ILE A 238 -16.57 -7.70 12.46
CA ILE A 238 -16.54 -8.80 13.45
C ILE A 238 -17.93 -9.44 13.57
N VAL A 239 -18.99 -8.64 13.67
CA VAL A 239 -20.35 -9.12 13.95
C VAL A 239 -21.02 -9.72 12.71
N THR A 240 -20.82 -9.11 11.54
CA THR A 240 -21.56 -9.45 10.32
C THR A 240 -20.70 -10.14 9.25
N GLY A 241 -19.37 -10.10 9.42
CA GLY A 241 -18.41 -10.54 8.42
C GLY A 241 -18.18 -9.55 7.28
N ASP A 242 -18.78 -8.36 7.32
CA ASP A 242 -18.63 -7.29 6.32
C ASP A 242 -18.86 -5.88 6.94
N THR A 243 -18.78 -4.83 6.14
CA THR A 243 -18.84 -3.42 6.55
C THR A 243 -19.75 -2.62 5.62
N SER A 244 -20.44 -1.62 6.17
CA SER A 244 -21.22 -0.67 5.37
C SER A 244 -20.38 0.34 4.60
N PHE A 245 -19.08 0.42 4.90
CA PHE A 245 -18.09 1.26 4.22
C PHE A 245 -17.24 0.44 3.26
N ASP A 246 -16.85 1.03 2.12
CA ASP A 246 -15.77 0.49 1.30
C ASP A 246 -14.42 0.70 2.02
N MET A 247 -13.86 -0.40 2.52
CA MET A 247 -12.61 -0.41 3.28
C MET A 247 -11.39 -0.72 2.41
N TYR A 248 -11.55 -0.89 1.09
CA TYR A 248 -10.52 -1.41 0.21
C TYR A 248 -9.18 -0.71 0.41
N GLU A 249 -9.14 0.62 0.43
CA GLU A 249 -7.88 1.38 0.60
C GLU A 249 -7.28 1.33 2.01
N LEU A 250 -8.03 0.89 3.01
CA LEU A 250 -7.63 0.83 4.41
C LEU A 250 -7.32 -0.59 4.88
N GLU A 251 -7.68 -1.62 4.11
CA GLU A 251 -7.44 -3.00 4.45
C GLU A 251 -5.95 -3.32 4.64
N VAL A 252 -5.61 -4.14 5.64
CA VAL A 252 -4.23 -4.64 5.84
C VAL A 252 -3.74 -5.50 4.67
N SER A 253 -4.65 -6.18 3.98
CA SER A 253 -4.39 -7.03 2.82
C SER A 253 -3.88 -6.26 1.59
N ARG A 254 -3.86 -4.91 1.62
CA ARG A 254 -3.23 -4.10 0.57
C ARG A 254 -1.70 -4.12 0.62
N PHE A 255 -1.11 -4.69 1.66
CA PHE A 255 0.35 -4.79 1.80
C PHE A 255 0.85 -6.21 1.54
N LEU A 256 2.07 -6.30 1.01
CA LEU A 256 2.86 -7.52 0.98
C LEU A 256 3.69 -7.66 2.26
N GLY A 257 4.09 -8.89 2.58
CA GLY A 257 4.94 -9.14 3.75
C GLY A 257 6.27 -8.39 3.74
N LEU A 258 6.80 -8.06 2.56
CA LEU A 258 8.01 -7.25 2.40
C LEU A 258 7.84 -5.80 2.90
N HIS A 259 6.62 -5.25 2.89
CA HIS A 259 6.34 -3.90 3.39
C HIS A 259 6.45 -3.83 4.93
N ASN A 260 6.52 -4.97 5.62
CA ASN A 260 6.77 -5.01 7.07
C ASN A 260 8.27 -5.00 7.44
N ASN A 261 9.16 -4.88 6.44
CA ASN A 261 10.59 -4.75 6.65
C ASN A 261 10.91 -3.43 7.37
N ARG A 262 11.64 -3.52 8.48
CA ARG A 262 11.94 -2.36 9.35
C ARG A 262 12.76 -1.29 8.65
N LYS A 263 13.69 -1.65 7.76
CA LYS A 263 14.51 -0.68 7.02
C LYS A 263 13.67 0.06 5.98
N PHE A 264 12.84 -0.66 5.23
CA PHE A 264 11.88 -0.06 4.30
C PHE A 264 10.95 0.92 5.02
N LEU A 265 10.35 0.49 6.14
CA LEU A 265 9.46 1.32 6.93
C LEU A 265 10.15 2.59 7.41
N ARG A 266 11.35 2.47 8.00
CA ARG A 266 12.16 3.62 8.45
C ARG A 266 12.47 4.61 7.34
N ASP A 267 12.79 4.11 6.16
CA ASP A 267 13.12 4.96 5.03
C ASP A 267 11.88 5.70 4.51
N ARG A 268 10.76 4.96 4.34
CA ARG A 268 9.49 5.49 3.85
C ARG A 268 8.88 6.56 4.76
N VAL A 269 8.93 6.36 6.08
CA VAL A 269 8.30 7.30 7.03
C VAL A 269 9.04 8.62 7.20
N LYS A 270 10.21 8.81 6.57
CA LYS A 270 10.86 10.13 6.51
C LYS A 270 10.13 11.10 5.59
N GLU A 271 9.39 10.58 4.61
CA GLU A 271 8.71 11.36 3.59
C GLU A 271 7.19 11.44 3.87
N VAL A 272 6.59 10.31 4.26
CA VAL A 272 5.13 10.15 4.41
C VAL A 272 4.43 11.19 5.30
N PRO A 273 4.95 11.57 6.49
CA PRO A 273 4.29 12.55 7.35
C PRO A 273 4.23 13.94 6.72
N GLY A 274 5.30 14.39 6.06
CA GLY A 274 5.34 15.68 5.37
C GLY A 274 4.31 15.79 4.24
N LEU A 275 3.93 14.66 3.63
CA LEU A 275 2.86 14.59 2.62
C LEU A 275 1.45 14.80 3.19
N HIS A 276 1.27 14.80 4.51
CA HIS A 276 -0.05 15.07 5.08
C HIS A 276 -0.55 16.47 4.74
N TYR A 277 0.35 17.46 4.72
CA TYR A 277 0.10 18.84 4.27
C TYR A 277 0.79 19.17 2.94
N GLY A 278 1.52 18.22 2.36
CA GLY A 278 2.06 18.36 1.01
C GLY A 278 0.96 18.30 -0.06
N LEU A 279 1.19 19.01 -1.17
CA LEU A 279 0.30 18.97 -2.32
C LEU A 279 0.48 17.66 -3.10
N MET A 280 -0.50 16.76 -2.96
CA MET A 280 -0.50 15.46 -3.63
C MET A 280 -1.10 15.57 -5.04
N TYR A 281 -0.24 15.73 -6.03
CA TYR A 281 -0.66 15.65 -7.44
C TYR A 281 -1.09 14.22 -7.82
N PRO A 282 -1.93 14.05 -8.87
CA PRO A 282 -2.24 12.74 -9.41
C PRO A 282 -0.97 11.98 -9.81
N PHE A 283 -0.96 10.66 -9.63
CA PHE A 283 0.21 9.80 -9.92
C PHE A 283 1.48 10.20 -9.15
N TYR A 284 1.32 10.66 -7.91
CA TYR A 284 2.45 10.91 -7.02
C TYR A 284 3.26 9.62 -6.78
N GLU A 285 4.58 9.73 -6.88
CA GLU A 285 5.51 8.63 -6.65
C GLU A 285 6.45 8.98 -5.51
N PHE A 286 6.53 8.07 -4.54
CA PHE A 286 7.40 8.28 -3.40
C PHE A 286 8.88 8.18 -3.78
N GLN A 287 9.71 9.02 -3.16
CA GLN A 287 11.14 9.09 -3.43
C GLN A 287 11.96 8.11 -2.57
N THR A 288 11.46 7.75 -1.40
CA THR A 288 12.13 6.83 -0.44
C THR A 288 11.69 5.37 -0.67
N GLY A 289 12.21 4.39 0.09
CA GLY A 289 11.66 3.03 0.15
C GLY A 289 11.59 2.29 -1.20
N ARG A 290 12.52 2.56 -2.11
CA ARG A 290 12.55 2.05 -3.49
C ARG A 290 13.38 0.78 -3.65
N ASN A 291 13.30 0.17 -4.83
CA ASN A 291 14.08 -1.00 -5.26
C ASN A 291 13.84 -2.25 -4.40
N LEU A 292 12.62 -2.46 -3.90
CA LEU A 292 12.30 -3.66 -3.11
C LEU A 292 12.21 -4.91 -3.99
N ARG A 293 11.71 -4.75 -5.23
CA ARG A 293 11.61 -5.78 -6.26
C ARG A 293 11.93 -5.14 -7.61
N MET A 294 12.70 -5.85 -8.41
CA MET A 294 13.01 -5.47 -9.78
C MET A 294 12.87 -6.71 -10.66
N SER A 295 12.33 -6.55 -11.86
CA SER A 295 12.33 -7.63 -12.84
C SER A 295 13.77 -7.85 -13.35
N PRO A 296 14.12 -9.06 -13.82
CA PRO A 296 15.38 -9.31 -14.50
C PRO A 296 15.69 -8.40 -15.70
N VAL A 297 14.65 -7.79 -16.31
CA VAL A 297 14.80 -6.85 -17.42
C VAL A 297 15.00 -5.39 -16.98
N TYR A 298 14.84 -5.07 -15.70
CA TYR A 298 14.98 -3.72 -15.14
C TYR A 298 16.27 -2.99 -15.59
N PRO A 299 17.47 -3.61 -15.59
CA PRO A 299 18.67 -2.95 -16.12
C PRO A 299 18.53 -2.45 -17.55
N LYS A 300 17.89 -3.23 -18.43
CA LYS A 300 17.69 -2.87 -19.84
C LYS A 300 16.64 -1.79 -20.01
N LEU A 301 15.58 -1.82 -19.19
CA LEU A 301 14.58 -0.76 -19.17
C LEU A 301 15.22 0.57 -18.73
N ARG A 302 16.07 0.54 -17.70
CA ARG A 302 16.84 1.71 -17.26
C ARG A 302 17.82 2.21 -18.33
N GLU A 303 18.50 1.32 -19.05
CA GLU A 303 19.35 1.69 -20.20
C GLU A 303 18.53 2.38 -21.30
N ALA A 304 17.32 1.90 -21.57
CA ALA A 304 16.41 2.44 -22.59
C ALA A 304 15.74 3.78 -22.20
N GLY A 305 16.03 4.33 -21.01
CA GLY A 305 15.46 5.61 -20.58
C GLY A 305 14.14 5.49 -19.81
N ALA A 306 13.83 4.32 -19.26
CA ALA A 306 12.64 4.15 -18.42
C ALA A 306 12.66 5.12 -17.22
N VAL A 307 11.51 5.76 -17.01
CA VAL A 307 11.17 6.47 -15.79
C VAL A 307 10.23 5.59 -14.97
N PHE A 308 10.50 5.45 -13.68
CA PHE A 308 9.93 4.39 -12.85
C PHE A 308 8.95 4.91 -11.80
N GLY A 309 7.80 4.25 -11.74
CA GLY A 309 6.90 4.24 -10.60
C GLY A 309 7.05 2.98 -9.75
N GLN A 310 6.47 2.98 -8.54
CA GLN A 310 6.50 1.83 -7.64
C GLN A 310 5.11 1.25 -7.39
N VAL A 311 4.94 -0.06 -7.62
CA VAL A 311 3.70 -0.78 -7.27
C VAL A 311 4.04 -2.10 -6.60
N MET A 312 3.53 -2.33 -5.39
CA MET A 312 3.80 -3.56 -4.60
C MET A 312 5.30 -3.92 -4.49
N GLY A 313 6.12 -2.88 -4.32
CA GLY A 313 7.58 -2.96 -4.24
C GLY A 313 8.31 -3.10 -5.58
N TYR A 314 7.61 -3.35 -6.69
CA TYR A 314 8.23 -3.39 -8.02
C TYR A 314 8.52 -1.99 -8.54
N GLU A 315 9.73 -1.80 -9.06
CA GLU A 315 10.06 -0.71 -9.97
C GLU A 315 9.48 -1.01 -11.36
N ARG A 316 8.53 -0.18 -11.82
CA ARG A 316 7.82 -0.36 -13.09
C ARG A 316 8.03 0.87 -13.98
N PRO A 317 8.43 0.69 -15.26
CA PRO A 317 8.40 1.81 -16.20
C PRO A 317 6.99 2.38 -16.30
N THR A 318 6.88 3.70 -16.17
CA THR A 318 5.64 4.46 -16.38
C THR A 318 5.64 5.14 -17.74
N TRP A 319 6.81 5.56 -18.21
CA TRP A 319 7.11 6.01 -19.57
C TRP A 319 8.62 5.88 -19.84
N PHE A 320 9.03 6.15 -21.07
CA PHE A 320 10.41 6.20 -21.52
C PHE A 320 10.74 7.59 -22.05
N GLU A 321 11.86 8.14 -21.60
CA GLU A 321 12.40 9.39 -22.11
C GLU A 321 13.48 9.10 -23.16
N SER A 322 13.32 9.68 -24.34
CA SER A 322 14.29 9.59 -25.42
C SER A 322 15.62 10.24 -25.00
N ARG A 323 16.64 9.43 -24.73
CA ARG A 323 17.98 9.94 -24.46
C ARG A 323 18.57 10.51 -25.75
N ASN A 324 19.04 11.77 -25.71
CA ASN A 324 19.92 12.27 -26.76
C ASN A 324 21.14 11.34 -26.83
N ARG A 325 21.36 10.72 -28.00
CA ARG A 325 22.51 9.82 -28.25
C ARG A 325 23.88 10.47 -28.00
N GLU A 326 23.93 11.78 -27.79
CA GLU A 326 25.15 12.54 -27.53
C GLU A 326 25.57 12.57 -26.06
N ASP A 327 24.69 12.20 -25.11
CA ASP A 327 25.04 12.05 -23.70
C ASP A 327 25.73 10.69 -23.45
N ASN A 328 26.94 10.55 -23.98
CA ASN A 328 27.85 9.43 -23.75
C ASN A 328 28.44 9.42 -22.32
N ASN A 329 27.69 9.90 -21.33
CA ASN A 329 28.11 9.77 -19.95
C ASN A 329 27.97 8.30 -19.53
N VAL A 330 29.12 7.69 -19.26
CA VAL A 330 29.29 6.34 -18.75
C VAL A 330 28.26 6.11 -17.65
N GLN A 331 27.45 5.06 -17.82
CA GLN A 331 26.35 4.74 -16.93
C GLN A 331 26.89 4.36 -15.55
N ASP A 332 26.86 5.32 -14.64
CA ASP A 332 27.22 5.10 -13.25
C ASP A 332 26.04 4.43 -12.53
N TRP A 333 26.30 3.25 -11.96
CA TRP A 333 25.33 2.57 -11.11
C TRP A 333 25.05 3.34 -9.81
N SER A 334 25.85 4.37 -9.49
CA SER A 334 25.59 5.34 -8.43
C SER A 334 24.49 6.35 -8.78
N THR A 335 24.22 6.59 -10.08
CA THR A 335 23.14 7.50 -10.49
C THR A 335 21.79 6.86 -10.14
N PRO A 336 20.93 7.53 -9.35
CA PRO A 336 19.60 7.01 -9.06
C PRO A 336 18.80 6.76 -10.35
N HIS A 337 17.90 5.76 -10.34
CA HIS A 337 16.95 5.60 -11.45
C HIS A 337 16.02 6.82 -11.51
N SER A 338 15.56 7.19 -12.70
CA SER A 338 14.59 8.26 -12.87
C SER A 338 13.26 7.87 -12.23
N ILE A 339 12.80 8.64 -11.25
CA ILE A 339 11.51 8.43 -10.59
C ILE A 339 10.46 9.28 -11.31
N ALA A 340 9.30 8.69 -11.60
CA ALA A 340 8.20 9.40 -12.22
C ALA A 340 7.73 10.59 -11.37
N ARG A 341 7.45 11.71 -12.03
CA ARG A 341 6.99 12.94 -11.39
C ARG A 341 5.84 13.56 -12.17
N THR A 342 4.76 13.84 -11.46
CA THR A 342 3.64 14.66 -11.92
C THR A 342 3.52 15.84 -10.96
N ASN A 343 3.67 17.05 -11.49
CA ASN A 343 3.70 18.29 -10.72
C ASN A 343 2.60 19.27 -11.16
N THR A 344 1.51 18.73 -11.72
CA THR A 344 0.40 19.51 -12.25
C THR A 344 -0.91 18.73 -12.17
N PHE A 345 -2.02 19.46 -12.09
CA PHE A 345 -3.37 18.92 -12.28
C PHE A 345 -3.82 18.99 -13.75
N SER A 346 -3.02 19.63 -14.60
CA SER A 346 -3.29 19.83 -16.04
C SER A 346 -2.60 18.75 -16.89
N LYS A 347 -2.43 19.00 -18.20
CA LYS A 347 -1.64 18.13 -19.09
C LYS A 347 -0.25 17.90 -18.48
N PRO A 348 0.13 16.64 -18.16
CA PRO A 348 1.40 16.36 -17.50
C PRO A 348 2.57 16.46 -18.49
N PRO A 349 3.80 16.68 -17.99
CA PRO A 349 4.98 16.82 -18.85
C PRO A 349 5.32 15.54 -19.63
N TRP A 350 4.91 14.38 -19.12
CA TRP A 350 5.15 13.07 -19.75
C TRP A 350 4.12 12.69 -20.83
N PHE A 351 3.10 13.53 -21.07
CA PHE A 351 2.00 13.19 -21.98
C PHE A 351 2.48 12.88 -23.40
N ASP A 352 3.40 13.68 -23.93
CA ASP A 352 3.85 13.54 -25.32
C ASP A 352 4.73 12.27 -25.48
N TYR A 353 5.54 11.91 -24.48
CA TYR A 353 6.25 10.62 -24.45
C TYR A 353 5.28 9.43 -24.47
N VAL A 354 4.24 9.46 -23.64
CA VAL A 354 3.23 8.40 -23.62
C VAL A 354 2.42 8.36 -24.92
N ALA A 355 2.20 9.50 -25.57
CA ALA A 355 1.55 9.56 -26.88
C ALA A 355 2.41 8.91 -27.98
N GLU A 356 3.74 9.09 -27.94
CA GLU A 356 4.68 8.41 -28.82
C GLU A 356 4.69 6.90 -28.58
N GLU A 357 4.73 6.46 -27.32
CA GLU A 357 4.64 5.03 -26.96
C GLU A 357 3.33 4.39 -27.41
N TYR A 358 2.21 5.12 -27.25
CA TYR A 358 0.91 4.71 -27.75
C TYR A 358 0.93 4.53 -29.27
N ALA A 359 1.45 5.51 -30.00
CA ALA A 359 1.58 5.44 -31.46
C ALA A 359 2.49 4.28 -31.89
N ALA A 360 3.59 4.05 -31.18
CA ALA A 360 4.47 2.90 -31.44
C ALA A 360 3.73 1.57 -31.28
N CYS A 361 2.95 1.39 -30.21
CA CYS A 361 2.16 0.18 -30.00
C CYS A 361 1.05 -0.01 -31.05
N ARG A 362 0.41 1.07 -31.50
CA ARG A 362 -0.67 1.02 -32.50
C ARG A 362 -0.15 0.78 -33.91
N GLU A 363 0.90 1.48 -34.30
CA GLU A 363 1.37 1.51 -35.69
C GLU A 363 2.54 0.55 -35.93
N THR A 364 3.25 0.12 -34.88
CA THR A 364 4.45 -0.71 -35.01
C THR A 364 4.44 -1.93 -34.06
N VAL A 365 5.39 -2.00 -33.13
CA VAL A 365 5.47 -3.01 -32.06
C VAL A 365 6.11 -2.37 -30.83
N GLY A 366 5.46 -2.55 -29.68
CA GLY A 366 5.94 -2.14 -28.37
C GLY A 366 6.17 -3.35 -27.46
N ILE A 367 7.01 -3.17 -26.43
CA ILE A 367 7.25 -4.16 -25.40
C ILE A 367 7.00 -3.51 -24.03
N ALA A 368 6.17 -4.14 -23.20
CA ALA A 368 5.88 -3.69 -21.85
C ALA A 368 6.26 -4.75 -20.82
N ASP A 369 6.84 -4.31 -19.69
CA ASP A 369 7.17 -5.19 -18.57
C ASP A 369 5.93 -5.46 -17.69
N TYR A 370 5.42 -6.68 -17.78
CA TYR A 370 4.28 -7.20 -17.01
C TYR A 370 4.72 -8.07 -15.82
N SER A 371 6.03 -8.10 -15.50
CA SER A 371 6.58 -8.96 -14.43
C SER A 371 5.94 -8.72 -13.06
N SER A 372 5.37 -7.54 -12.84
CA SER A 372 4.71 -7.18 -11.58
C SER A 372 3.28 -7.70 -11.44
N PHE A 373 2.61 -8.17 -12.50
CA PHE A 373 1.27 -8.75 -12.37
C PHE A 373 1.28 -9.91 -11.39
N THR A 374 0.24 -10.03 -10.56
CA THR A 374 0.09 -11.16 -9.62
C THR A 374 -0.01 -12.46 -10.40
N LYS A 375 0.75 -13.48 -10.00
CA LYS A 375 0.73 -14.80 -10.63
C LYS A 375 0.55 -15.87 -9.55
N ILE A 376 -0.51 -16.66 -9.64
CA ILE A 376 -0.82 -17.71 -8.67
C ILE A 376 -1.01 -19.03 -9.40
N ASP A 377 -0.24 -20.05 -9.04
CA ASP A 377 -0.46 -21.43 -9.49
C ASP A 377 -1.46 -22.12 -8.55
N LEU A 378 -2.46 -22.76 -9.14
CA LEU A 378 -3.53 -23.50 -8.45
C LEU A 378 -3.58 -24.93 -8.99
N TRP A 379 -3.39 -25.93 -8.13
CA TRP A 379 -3.36 -27.33 -8.58
C TRP A 379 -3.99 -28.29 -7.55
N SER A 380 -4.52 -29.42 -8.02
CA SER A 380 -5.02 -30.51 -7.17
C SER A 380 -4.70 -31.89 -7.78
N LYS A 381 -4.79 -32.95 -6.96
CA LYS A 381 -4.53 -34.32 -7.44
C LYS A 381 -5.54 -34.78 -8.49
N GLY A 382 -6.81 -34.43 -8.32
CA GLY A 382 -7.88 -34.65 -9.27
C GLY A 382 -8.55 -33.34 -9.68
N ASN A 383 -9.84 -33.39 -9.98
CA ASN A 383 -10.62 -32.25 -10.47
C ASN A 383 -11.08 -31.25 -9.38
N GLU A 384 -10.57 -31.35 -8.14
CA GLU A 384 -11.01 -30.48 -7.05
C GLU A 384 -10.77 -28.99 -7.35
N VAL A 385 -9.66 -28.65 -8.02
CA VAL A 385 -9.37 -27.27 -8.45
C VAL A 385 -10.39 -26.76 -9.46
N VAL A 386 -10.84 -27.61 -10.38
CA VAL A 386 -11.86 -27.26 -11.38
C VAL A 386 -13.18 -26.97 -10.67
N SER A 387 -13.63 -27.89 -9.80
CA SER A 387 -14.87 -27.71 -9.04
C SER A 387 -14.84 -26.49 -8.13
N ALA A 388 -13.72 -26.23 -7.46
CA ALA A 388 -13.57 -25.08 -6.59
C ALA A 388 -13.55 -23.76 -7.37
N LEU A 389 -12.82 -23.71 -8.49
CA LEU A 389 -12.79 -22.52 -9.35
C LEU A 389 -14.13 -22.27 -10.04
N GLN A 390 -14.90 -23.29 -10.44
CA GLN A 390 -16.27 -23.12 -10.95
C GLN A 390 -17.21 -22.46 -9.94
N TYR A 391 -16.94 -22.61 -8.64
CA TYR A 391 -17.72 -21.95 -7.61
C TYR A 391 -17.23 -20.53 -7.31
N VAL A 392 -15.91 -20.34 -7.27
CA VAL A 392 -15.29 -19.06 -6.87
C VAL A 392 -15.29 -18.03 -8.01
N CYS A 393 -15.28 -18.48 -9.27
CA CYS A 393 -15.21 -17.63 -10.44
C CYS A 393 -16.57 -17.50 -11.14
N SER A 394 -16.84 -16.32 -11.71
CA SER A 394 -18.11 -16.01 -12.42
C SER A 394 -18.27 -16.64 -13.80
N ASN A 395 -17.20 -17.17 -14.38
CA ASN A 395 -17.16 -17.66 -15.76
C ASN A 395 -16.83 -19.15 -15.75
N ASP A 396 -17.20 -19.85 -16.83
CA ASP A 396 -16.91 -21.28 -16.97
C ASP A 396 -15.40 -21.52 -17.09
N VAL A 397 -14.82 -22.16 -16.07
CA VAL A 397 -13.39 -22.50 -16.03
C VAL A 397 -13.09 -23.90 -16.58
N ASP A 398 -14.11 -24.74 -16.81
CA ASP A 398 -13.97 -26.11 -17.34
C ASP A 398 -13.90 -26.11 -18.87
N VAL A 399 -13.00 -25.28 -19.40
CA VAL A 399 -12.74 -25.11 -20.83
C VAL A 399 -11.57 -25.97 -21.29
N PRO A 400 -11.37 -26.25 -22.59
CA PRO A 400 -10.26 -27.07 -23.06
C PRO A 400 -8.88 -26.60 -22.55
N ILE A 401 -7.97 -27.54 -22.26
CA ILE A 401 -6.59 -27.24 -21.88
C ILE A 401 -5.94 -26.34 -22.95
N GLY A 402 -5.18 -25.35 -22.51
CA GLY A 402 -4.63 -24.32 -23.39
C GLY A 402 -5.51 -23.07 -23.48
N SER A 403 -6.74 -23.09 -22.98
CA SER A 403 -7.61 -21.91 -22.98
C SER A 403 -7.28 -20.94 -21.86
N ILE A 404 -7.58 -19.66 -22.09
CA ILE A 404 -7.51 -18.58 -21.12
C ILE A 404 -8.94 -18.06 -20.89
N ILE A 405 -9.33 -17.89 -19.63
CA ILE A 405 -10.64 -17.39 -19.21
C ILE A 405 -10.45 -16.07 -18.49
N HIS A 406 -11.09 -15.00 -18.97
CA HIS A 406 -11.24 -13.79 -18.17
C HIS A 406 -12.46 -13.94 -17.26
N THR A 407 -12.28 -13.69 -15.96
CA THR A 407 -13.32 -13.92 -14.96
C THR A 407 -13.15 -13.03 -13.73
N GLY A 408 -14.25 -12.84 -13.01
CA GLY A 408 -14.27 -12.18 -11.70
C GLY A 408 -14.44 -13.19 -10.57
N MET A 409 -14.04 -12.79 -9.37
CA MET A 409 -14.40 -13.43 -8.11
C MET A 409 -15.24 -12.43 -7.31
N GLN A 410 -16.47 -12.80 -6.98
CA GLN A 410 -17.42 -11.93 -6.29
C GLN A 410 -17.66 -12.39 -4.86
N ASN A 411 -18.02 -11.44 -4.00
CA ASN A 411 -18.58 -11.75 -2.71
C ASN A 411 -20.06 -12.15 -2.80
N LYS A 412 -20.63 -12.54 -1.65
CA LYS A 412 -22.04 -12.95 -1.52
C LYS A 412 -23.07 -11.88 -1.94
N TYR A 413 -22.66 -10.62 -2.08
CA TYR A 413 -23.51 -9.51 -2.52
C TYR A 413 -23.36 -9.19 -4.01
N GLY A 414 -22.50 -9.92 -4.74
CA GLY A 414 -22.21 -9.69 -6.15
C GLY A 414 -21.16 -8.61 -6.41
N GLY A 415 -20.55 -8.04 -5.37
CA GLY A 415 -19.43 -7.09 -5.50
C GLY A 415 -18.14 -7.81 -5.90
N TYR A 416 -17.28 -7.17 -6.69
CA TYR A 416 -16.00 -7.74 -7.11
C TYR A 416 -14.97 -7.68 -5.98
N GLU A 417 -14.43 -8.84 -5.64
CA GLU A 417 -13.28 -8.99 -4.76
C GLU A 417 -11.97 -8.99 -5.56
N ASN A 418 -12.03 -9.55 -6.77
CA ASN A 418 -10.92 -9.55 -7.70
C ASN A 418 -11.39 -9.79 -9.14
N ASP A 419 -10.69 -9.22 -10.11
CA ASP A 419 -10.72 -9.61 -11.53
C ASP A 419 -9.44 -10.36 -11.89
N CYS A 420 -9.53 -11.35 -12.77
CA CYS A 420 -8.38 -12.16 -13.15
C CYS A 420 -8.53 -12.85 -14.51
N SER A 421 -7.40 -13.37 -14.98
CA SER A 421 -7.34 -14.30 -16.10
C SER A 421 -6.82 -15.65 -15.61
N LEU A 422 -7.50 -16.73 -15.96
CA LEU A 422 -7.11 -18.10 -15.66
C LEU A 422 -6.61 -18.77 -16.94
N ALA A 423 -5.39 -19.30 -16.94
CA ALA A 423 -4.91 -20.18 -18.00
C ALA A 423 -5.00 -21.64 -17.53
N ARG A 424 -5.76 -22.48 -18.24
CA ARG A 424 -5.89 -23.92 -17.90
C ARG A 424 -4.67 -24.69 -18.43
N ILE A 425 -3.66 -24.85 -17.58
CA ILE A 425 -2.35 -25.39 -17.94
C ILE A 425 -2.41 -26.90 -18.21
N SER A 426 -3.14 -27.63 -17.38
CA SER A 426 -3.45 -29.06 -17.57
C SER A 426 -4.83 -29.37 -16.98
N GLU A 427 -5.23 -30.64 -16.95
CA GLU A 427 -6.53 -31.07 -16.41
C GLU A 427 -6.80 -30.51 -15.01
N ASN A 428 -5.77 -30.55 -14.14
CA ASN A 428 -5.85 -30.21 -12.72
C ASN A 428 -4.90 -29.08 -12.30
N HIS A 429 -4.53 -28.19 -13.23
CA HIS A 429 -3.59 -27.08 -12.96
C HIS A 429 -3.98 -25.83 -13.73
N TYR A 430 -4.13 -24.72 -13.01
CA TYR A 430 -4.39 -23.39 -13.54
C TYR A 430 -3.28 -22.43 -13.11
N MET A 431 -2.93 -21.49 -13.99
CA MET A 431 -2.16 -20.31 -13.64
C MET A 431 -3.09 -19.10 -13.70
N MET A 432 -3.30 -18.45 -12.55
CA MET A 432 -4.07 -17.22 -12.43
C MET A 432 -3.16 -16.00 -12.56
N ILE A 433 -3.63 -15.01 -13.32
CA ILE A 433 -3.03 -13.69 -13.47
C ILE A 433 -4.02 -12.66 -12.96
N ALA A 434 -3.60 -11.83 -12.00
CA ALA A 434 -4.43 -10.81 -11.38
C ALA A 434 -3.67 -9.46 -11.31
N PRO A 435 -4.36 -8.34 -11.06
CA PRO A 435 -3.70 -7.04 -10.92
C PRO A 435 -2.59 -7.06 -9.87
N THR A 436 -1.52 -6.30 -10.10
CA THR A 436 -0.39 -6.19 -9.18
C THR A 436 -0.82 -5.80 -7.77
N ILE A 437 -1.72 -4.81 -7.64
CA ILE A 437 -2.20 -4.29 -6.35
C ILE A 437 -3.07 -5.30 -5.57
N GLN A 438 -3.47 -6.40 -6.20
CA GLN A 438 -4.33 -7.42 -5.61
C GLN A 438 -3.54 -8.62 -5.07
N GLN A 439 -2.21 -8.63 -5.13
CA GLN A 439 -1.40 -9.83 -4.86
C GLN A 439 -1.76 -10.53 -3.53
N THR A 440 -1.79 -9.78 -2.41
CA THR A 440 -2.18 -10.34 -1.11
C THR A 440 -3.68 -10.61 -1.02
N ARG A 441 -4.54 -9.69 -1.48
CA ARG A 441 -6.01 -9.85 -1.42
C ARG A 441 -6.49 -11.08 -2.17
N CYS A 442 -6.07 -11.22 -3.42
CA CYS A 442 -6.39 -12.36 -4.27
C CYS A 442 -5.96 -13.68 -3.62
N LYS A 443 -4.73 -13.72 -3.10
CA LYS A 443 -4.24 -14.89 -2.35
C LYS A 443 -5.11 -15.21 -1.13
N VAL A 444 -5.41 -14.21 -0.30
CA VAL A 444 -6.22 -14.39 0.92
C VAL A 444 -7.63 -14.84 0.57
N TRP A 445 -8.24 -14.24 -0.45
CA TRP A 445 -9.58 -14.60 -0.94
C TRP A 445 -9.61 -16.08 -1.35
N LEU A 446 -8.67 -16.51 -2.18
CA LEU A 446 -8.56 -17.90 -2.62
C LEU A 446 -8.30 -18.85 -1.45
N GLN A 447 -7.39 -18.52 -0.53
CA GLN A 447 -7.10 -19.35 0.65
C GLN A 447 -8.33 -19.56 1.55
N ARG A 448 -9.26 -18.60 1.58
CA ARG A 448 -10.48 -18.69 2.39
C ARG A 448 -11.60 -19.49 1.74
N HIS A 449 -11.61 -19.59 0.41
CA HIS A 449 -12.71 -20.18 -0.35
C HIS A 449 -12.35 -21.49 -1.06
N LEU A 450 -11.06 -21.78 -1.24
CA LEU A 450 -10.61 -23.06 -1.79
C LEU A 450 -10.51 -24.13 -0.70
N PRO A 451 -10.87 -25.40 -1.02
CA PRO A 451 -10.70 -26.50 -0.09
C PRO A 451 -9.21 -26.81 0.09
N SER A 452 -8.86 -27.45 1.22
CA SER A 452 -7.47 -27.83 1.54
C SER A 452 -6.84 -28.85 0.57
N THR A 453 -7.64 -29.46 -0.31
CA THR A 453 -7.20 -30.35 -1.38
C THR A 453 -6.61 -29.60 -2.59
N VAL A 454 -6.84 -28.29 -2.69
CA VAL A 454 -6.29 -27.42 -3.73
C VAL A 454 -5.08 -26.69 -3.16
N ALA A 455 -3.93 -26.92 -3.78
CA ALA A 455 -2.71 -26.20 -3.45
C ALA A 455 -2.68 -24.85 -4.16
N LEU A 456 -2.23 -23.82 -3.44
CA LEU A 456 -2.09 -22.46 -3.92
C LEU A 456 -0.65 -21.98 -3.71
N SER A 457 -0.02 -21.52 -4.77
CA SER A 457 1.34 -20.97 -4.74
C SER A 457 1.40 -19.61 -5.42
N ASP A 458 1.86 -18.59 -4.70
CA ASP A 458 2.19 -17.30 -5.30
C ASP A 458 3.54 -17.40 -6.03
N VAL A 459 3.47 -17.44 -7.36
CA VAL A 459 4.62 -17.57 -8.27
C VAL A 459 4.98 -16.23 -8.93
N THR A 460 4.46 -15.11 -8.42
CA THR A 460 4.67 -13.77 -8.97
C THR A 460 6.14 -13.46 -9.22
N SER A 461 7.00 -13.77 -8.24
CA SER A 461 8.44 -13.51 -8.30
C SER A 461 9.23 -14.56 -9.08
N MET A 462 8.60 -15.64 -9.57
CA MET A 462 9.29 -16.70 -10.33
C MET A 462 9.38 -16.39 -11.82
N PHE A 463 8.50 -15.50 -12.32
CA PHE A 463 8.39 -15.20 -13.74
C PHE A 463 8.64 -13.73 -14.04
N THR A 464 9.51 -13.49 -15.02
CA THR A 464 9.49 -12.26 -15.81
C THR A 464 8.34 -12.37 -16.79
N ALA A 465 7.58 -11.30 -17.00
CA ALA A 465 6.52 -11.28 -18.01
C ALA A 465 6.72 -10.12 -18.97
N LEU A 466 6.78 -10.40 -20.27
CA LEU A 466 6.92 -9.40 -21.33
C LEU A 466 5.68 -9.43 -22.21
N ALA A 467 4.97 -8.30 -22.30
CA ALA A 467 3.89 -8.11 -23.25
C ALA A 467 4.45 -7.51 -24.53
N ILE A 468 4.35 -8.23 -25.65
CA ILE A 468 4.72 -7.74 -26.97
C ILE A 468 3.42 -7.37 -27.68
N ILE A 469 3.30 -6.11 -28.09
CA ILE A 469 2.03 -5.47 -28.42
C ILE A 469 2.17 -4.76 -29.77
N GLY A 470 1.19 -4.92 -30.65
CA GLY A 470 1.07 -4.18 -31.90
C GLY A 470 0.99 -5.06 -33.15
N PRO A 471 0.65 -4.47 -34.30
CA PRO A 471 0.37 -5.19 -35.55
C PRO A 471 1.53 -6.08 -36.05
N PHE A 472 2.79 -5.70 -35.79
CA PHE A 472 3.95 -6.48 -36.24
C PHE A 472 4.43 -7.55 -35.24
N THR A 473 3.69 -7.78 -34.14
CA THR A 473 4.10 -8.73 -33.11
C THR A 473 4.36 -10.14 -33.66
N ARG A 474 3.50 -10.65 -34.55
CA ARG A 474 3.68 -11.98 -35.15
C ARG A 474 4.93 -12.05 -36.02
N THR A 475 5.19 -11.00 -36.80
CA THR A 475 6.40 -10.92 -37.64
C THR A 475 7.64 -11.02 -36.77
N LEU A 476 7.72 -10.20 -35.71
CA LEU A 476 8.83 -10.20 -34.77
C LEU A 476 9.01 -11.57 -34.10
N LEU A 477 7.93 -12.15 -33.56
CA LEU A 477 8.03 -13.42 -32.85
C LEU A 477 8.35 -14.60 -33.79
N SER A 478 7.92 -14.57 -35.04
CA SER A 478 8.23 -15.63 -36.02
C SER A 478 9.73 -15.70 -36.38
N GLU A 479 10.50 -14.64 -36.11
CA GLU A 479 11.96 -14.70 -36.21
C GLU A 479 12.62 -15.43 -35.02
N LEU A 480 11.87 -15.62 -33.93
CA LEU A 480 12.36 -16.17 -32.67
C LEU A 480 11.78 -17.54 -32.35
N THR A 481 10.70 -17.98 -33.00
CA THR A 481 10.08 -19.28 -32.76
C THR A 481 9.68 -19.94 -34.07
N ASP A 482 9.87 -21.25 -34.15
CA ASP A 482 9.36 -22.07 -35.26
C ASP A 482 7.87 -22.42 -35.11
N THR A 483 7.24 -22.04 -34.00
CA THR A 483 5.82 -22.32 -33.77
C THR A 483 4.94 -21.42 -34.64
N ASP A 484 3.96 -21.99 -35.32
CA ASP A 484 2.99 -21.19 -36.09
C ASP A 484 2.08 -20.34 -35.17
N LEU A 485 2.22 -19.02 -35.31
CA LEU A 485 1.48 -17.99 -34.58
C LEU A 485 0.21 -17.51 -35.31
N SER A 486 -0.15 -18.14 -36.43
CA SER A 486 -1.36 -17.81 -37.18
C SER A 486 -2.62 -17.92 -36.31
N PRO A 487 -3.66 -17.10 -36.55
CA PRO A 487 -4.91 -17.15 -35.76
C PRO A 487 -5.55 -18.54 -35.69
N LYS A 488 -5.35 -19.37 -36.71
CA LYS A 488 -5.88 -20.73 -36.78
C LYS A 488 -5.18 -21.65 -35.78
N ASN A 489 -3.85 -21.54 -35.68
CA ASN A 489 -3.05 -22.42 -34.85
C ASN A 489 -2.85 -21.88 -33.44
N PHE A 490 -2.80 -20.56 -33.27
CA PHE A 490 -2.70 -19.91 -31.97
C PHE A 490 -3.81 -18.87 -31.79
N PRO A 491 -5.06 -19.31 -31.56
CA PRO A 491 -6.22 -18.41 -31.46
C PRO A 491 -6.15 -17.50 -30.24
N PHE A 492 -6.91 -16.41 -30.29
CA PHE A 492 -7.04 -15.47 -29.18
C PHE A 492 -7.63 -16.16 -27.94
N PHE A 493 -7.26 -15.71 -26.74
CA PHE A 493 -7.64 -16.36 -25.46
C PHE A 493 -7.15 -17.82 -25.33
N THR A 494 -5.98 -18.12 -25.89
CA THR A 494 -5.28 -19.38 -25.61
C THR A 494 -3.84 -19.12 -25.21
N PHE A 495 -3.18 -20.10 -24.60
CA PHE A 495 -1.77 -20.10 -24.33
C PHE A 495 -1.10 -21.34 -24.91
N LYS A 496 0.21 -21.24 -25.16
CA LYS A 496 1.07 -22.34 -25.59
C LYS A 496 2.42 -22.25 -24.89
N MET A 497 3.10 -23.40 -24.81
CA MET A 497 4.52 -23.45 -24.49
C MET A 497 5.30 -23.27 -25.80
N LEU A 498 6.14 -22.25 -25.88
CA LEU A 498 6.94 -21.94 -27.06
C LEU A 498 8.43 -22.02 -26.73
N ASP A 499 9.23 -22.46 -27.69
CA ASP A 499 10.65 -22.19 -27.68
C ASP A 499 10.87 -20.82 -28.36
N VAL A 500 11.51 -19.88 -27.66
CA VAL A 500 11.75 -18.51 -28.11
C VAL A 500 13.24 -18.22 -28.06
N GLY A 501 13.86 -18.02 -29.21
CA GLY A 501 15.31 -17.96 -29.35
C GLY A 501 15.96 -19.26 -28.88
N LEU A 502 16.74 -19.21 -27.80
CA LEU A 502 17.36 -20.38 -27.16
C LEU A 502 16.67 -20.77 -25.84
N ALA A 503 15.57 -20.10 -25.50
CA ALA A 503 14.82 -20.37 -24.29
C ALA A 503 13.70 -21.36 -24.60
N ASN A 504 13.65 -22.46 -23.87
CA ASN A 504 12.66 -23.50 -24.09
C ASN A 504 11.47 -23.36 -23.13
N GLY A 505 10.29 -23.77 -23.59
CA GLY A 505 9.12 -23.89 -22.72
C GLY A 505 8.66 -22.55 -22.11
N ILE A 506 8.67 -21.47 -22.89
CA ILE A 506 8.13 -20.19 -22.48
C ILE A 506 6.60 -20.23 -22.56
N ARG A 507 5.93 -20.01 -21.42
CA ARG A 507 4.47 -19.88 -21.36
C ARG A 507 4.06 -18.61 -22.07
N THR A 508 3.49 -18.73 -23.25
CA THR A 508 3.09 -17.60 -24.08
C THR A 508 1.58 -17.55 -24.15
N MET A 509 0.99 -16.41 -23.78
CA MET A 509 -0.45 -16.18 -23.79
C MET A 509 -0.83 -15.25 -24.94
N ASN A 510 -1.77 -15.65 -25.78
CA ASN A 510 -2.36 -14.78 -26.80
C ASN A 510 -3.51 -13.95 -26.19
N LEU A 511 -3.11 -12.96 -25.40
CA LEU A 511 -3.97 -12.01 -24.71
C LEU A 511 -3.16 -10.75 -24.38
N THR A 512 -3.71 -9.57 -24.66
CA THR A 512 -3.15 -8.28 -24.21
C THR A 512 -4.24 -7.43 -23.54
N HIS A 513 -3.85 -6.48 -22.71
CA HIS A 513 -4.78 -5.50 -22.11
C HIS A 513 -4.93 -4.22 -22.96
N THR A 514 -4.33 -4.17 -24.16
CA THR A 514 -4.30 -2.97 -25.01
C THR A 514 -5.32 -2.97 -26.16
N GLY A 515 -5.96 -4.12 -26.39
CA GLY A 515 -6.84 -4.35 -27.54
C GLY A 515 -6.09 -4.57 -28.87
N GLU A 516 -4.75 -4.46 -28.88
CA GLU A 516 -3.94 -4.81 -30.06
C GLU A 516 -3.62 -6.30 -30.11
N LEU A 517 -3.26 -6.76 -31.31
CA LEU A 517 -2.56 -8.02 -31.47
C LEU A 517 -1.33 -8.06 -30.56
N GLY A 518 -1.16 -9.14 -29.82
CA GLY A 518 0.03 -9.33 -29.04
C GLY A 518 0.04 -10.59 -28.20
N TYR A 519 1.17 -10.83 -27.56
CA TYR A 519 1.38 -12.00 -26.70
C TYR A 519 2.08 -11.59 -25.41
N VAL A 520 1.74 -12.24 -24.30
CA VAL A 520 2.46 -12.10 -23.03
C VAL A 520 3.29 -13.35 -22.79
N LEU A 521 4.61 -13.18 -22.74
CA LEU A 521 5.57 -14.25 -22.51
C LEU A 521 5.91 -14.29 -21.02
N TYR A 522 5.55 -15.37 -20.34
CA TYR A 522 5.92 -15.66 -18.95
C TYR A 522 7.18 -16.53 -18.94
N ILE A 523 8.30 -15.91 -18.60
CA ILE A 523 9.65 -16.45 -18.69
C ILE A 523 10.14 -16.76 -17.27
N PRO A 524 10.50 -18.01 -16.93
CA PRO A 524 11.12 -18.33 -15.65
C PRO A 524 12.42 -17.53 -15.47
N ASN A 525 12.64 -16.97 -14.27
CA ASN A 525 13.77 -16.05 -14.03
C ASN A 525 15.17 -16.68 -14.16
N GLU A 526 15.28 -18.01 -14.11
CA GLU A 526 16.53 -18.75 -14.34
C GLU A 526 16.98 -18.76 -15.81
N VAL A 527 16.05 -18.52 -16.73
CA VAL A 527 16.32 -18.49 -18.16
C VAL A 527 16.99 -17.17 -18.51
N LYS A 528 18.14 -17.25 -19.20
CA LYS A 528 18.87 -16.06 -19.68
C LYS A 528 17.91 -15.19 -20.49
N THR A 529 17.79 -13.92 -20.11
CA THR A 529 16.94 -12.93 -20.76
C THR A 529 17.07 -13.03 -22.28
N LEU A 530 15.93 -13.20 -22.96
CA LEU A 530 15.85 -13.23 -24.41
C LEU A 530 16.60 -12.00 -24.95
N LYS A 531 17.56 -12.21 -25.86
CA LYS A 531 18.24 -11.11 -26.56
C LYS A 531 17.28 -10.50 -27.59
N LEU A 532 16.24 -9.84 -27.13
CA LEU A 532 15.51 -8.88 -27.93
C LEU A 532 16.41 -7.64 -28.02
N LYS A 533 16.81 -7.25 -29.24
CA LYS A 533 17.43 -5.94 -29.43
C LYS A 533 16.30 -4.91 -29.21
N LEU A 534 16.22 -4.38 -27.99
CA LEU A 534 15.38 -3.23 -27.65
C LEU A 534 15.87 -1.99 -28.39
#